data_AF-A0A9P5MUD9-F1
#
_entry.id   AF-A0A9P5MUD9-F1
#
_cell.length_a   1.000
_cell.length_b   1.000
_cell.length_c   1.000
_cell.angle_alpha   90.00
_cell.angle_beta   90.00
_cell.angle_gamma   90.00
#
_symmetry.space_group_name_H-M   'P 1'
#
loop_
_entity.id
_entity.type
_entity.pdbx_description
1 polymer ?
#
loop_
_entity_poly.entity_id
_entity_poly.type
_entity_poly.pdbx_seq_one_letter_code
_entity_poly.pdbx_strand_id
1 'polypeptide(L)'
;MEHSPLFLKLRLIIFALTTLICLLWVILLSCVLFLRWEVSSLSERSFLFLFLGADTLTVIMLPTLLLVKFRTWLDAARLFLLLVCHIGMAASFTIWSSTISCPDNTLDSLGVCQLINVYIIMASWVPPLLLIVYGIGLATYAWRLASKPKQLLTDEETGDVQPSLLSDPVTEPWDSSTRHLSELMSSLPSASVRDSRHDSRRESGRKSRLEKHPVF
;
A
#
# COMPACT_ATOMS: atom_id res chain seq x y z
N MET A 1 -9.66 3.04 -14.26
CA MET A 1 -10.51 2.58 -13.15
C MET A 1 -10.36 3.58 -12.03
N GLU A 2 -11.40 4.37 -11.78
CA GLU A 2 -11.39 5.35 -10.69
C GLU A 2 -11.55 4.58 -9.37
N HIS A 3 -10.46 4.45 -8.61
CA HIS A 3 -10.53 3.86 -7.28
C HIS A 3 -11.19 4.85 -6.33
N SER A 4 -12.03 4.35 -5.42
CA SER A 4 -12.66 5.21 -4.41
C SER A 4 -11.56 5.87 -3.55
N PRO A 5 -11.63 7.19 -3.30
CA PRO A 5 -10.61 7.90 -2.51
C PRO A 5 -10.49 7.36 -1.08
N LEU A 6 -11.55 6.72 -0.57
CA LEU A 6 -11.57 6.07 0.74
C LEU A 6 -10.63 4.86 0.79
N PHE A 7 -10.54 4.06 -0.29
CA PHE A 7 -9.67 2.89 -0.33
C PHE A 7 -8.20 3.30 -0.24
N LEU A 8 -7.81 4.36 -0.97
CA LEU A 8 -6.44 4.86 -0.94
C LEU A 8 -6.08 5.44 0.44
N LYS A 9 -6.99 6.16 1.09
CA LYS A 9 -6.79 6.67 2.46
C LYS A 9 -6.63 5.52 3.47
N LEU A 10 -7.49 4.50 3.41
CA LEU A 10 -7.39 3.35 4.31
C LEU A 10 -6.08 2.59 4.10
N ARG A 11 -5.69 2.35 2.84
CA ARG A 11 -4.42 1.70 2.50
C ARG A 11 -3.21 2.47 3.04
N LEU A 12 -3.22 3.80 2.89
CA LEU A 12 -2.19 4.68 3.44
C LEU A 12 -2.11 4.56 4.96
N ILE A 13 -3.25 4.59 5.66
CA ILE A 13 -3.30 4.49 7.12
C ILE A 13 -2.76 3.14 7.60
N ILE A 14 -3.22 2.02 7.01
CA ILE A 14 -2.78 0.68 7.39
C ILE A 14 -1.28 0.51 7.14
N PHE A 15 -0.77 0.96 5.98
CA PHE A 15 0.65 0.85 5.66
C PHE A 15 1.51 1.76 6.53
N ALA A 16 1.05 2.98 6.84
CA ALA A 16 1.75 3.86 7.77
C ALA A 16 1.83 3.26 9.17
N LEU A 17 0.71 2.75 9.71
CA LEU A 17 0.68 2.09 11.02
C LEU A 17 1.59 0.86 11.05
N THR A 18 1.51 0.01 10.02
CA THR A 18 2.36 -1.19 9.93
C THR A 18 3.84 -0.81 9.87
N THR A 19 4.19 0.21 9.08
CA THR A 19 5.58 0.70 8.99
C THR A 19 6.09 1.26 10.31
N LEU A 20 5.25 2.03 11.04
CA LEU A 20 5.61 2.56 12.36
C LEU A 20 5.82 1.44 13.38
N ILE A 21 4.96 0.42 13.38
CA ILE A 21 5.08 -0.74 14.26
C ILE A 21 6.37 -1.52 13.93
N CYS A 22 6.64 -1.81 12.66
CA CYS A 22 7.87 -2.47 12.24
C CYS A 22 9.12 -1.65 12.60
N LEU A 23 9.10 -0.32 12.43
CA LEU A 23 10.22 0.54 12.83
C LEU A 23 10.47 0.49 14.34
N LEU A 24 9.41 0.56 15.14
CA LEU A 24 9.52 0.42 16.59
C LEU A 24 10.13 -0.93 16.96
N TRP A 25 9.71 -2.02 16.29
CA TRP A 25 10.29 -3.35 16.49
C TRP A 25 11.75 -3.45 16.10
N VAL A 26 12.15 -2.89 14.95
CA VAL A 26 13.55 -2.83 14.53
C VAL A 26 14.41 -2.15 15.59
N ILE A 27 13.93 -1.04 16.17
CA ILE A 27 14.64 -0.32 17.24
C ILE A 27 14.74 -1.21 18.49
N LEU A 28 13.63 -1.80 18.94
CA LEU A 28 13.60 -2.66 20.12
C LEU A 28 14.50 -3.89 19.96
N LEU A 29 14.43 -4.58 18.82
CA LEU A 29 15.28 -5.74 18.50
C LEU A 29 16.75 -5.35 18.41
N SER A 30 17.06 -4.18 17.85
CA SER A 30 18.43 -3.66 17.84
C SER A 30 18.93 -3.43 19.26
N CYS A 31 18.14 -2.78 20.13
CA CYS A 31 18.48 -2.59 21.54
C CYS A 31 18.72 -3.94 22.26
N VAL A 32 17.83 -4.92 22.07
CA VAL A 32 17.98 -6.26 22.66
C VAL A 32 19.24 -6.95 22.15
N LEU A 33 19.53 -6.85 20.86
CA LEU A 33 20.73 -7.42 20.24
C LEU A 33 22.00 -6.80 20.82
N PHE A 34 22.05 -5.48 21.02
CA PHE A 34 23.18 -4.81 21.67
C PHE A 34 23.33 -5.19 23.15
N LEU A 35 22.24 -5.21 23.91
CA LEU A 35 22.27 -5.54 25.35
C LEU A 35 22.68 -7.00 25.60
N ARG A 36 22.29 -7.91 24.71
CA ARG A 36 22.51 -9.35 24.86
C ARG A 36 23.66 -9.87 24.00
N TRP A 37 24.42 -8.99 23.36
CA TRP A 37 25.45 -9.36 22.37
C TRP A 37 26.46 -10.35 22.95
N GLU A 38 26.99 -10.09 24.14
CA GLU A 38 28.05 -10.92 24.74
C GLU A 38 27.55 -12.29 25.22
N VAL A 39 26.30 -12.37 25.69
CA VAL A 39 25.73 -13.58 26.31
C VAL A 39 25.04 -14.48 25.29
N SER A 40 24.57 -13.91 24.17
CA SER A 40 23.76 -14.63 23.20
C SER A 40 24.60 -15.60 22.36
N SER A 41 24.06 -16.79 22.11
CA SER A 41 24.69 -17.79 21.26
C SER A 41 24.72 -17.36 19.79
N LEU A 42 25.67 -17.89 18.99
CA LEU A 42 25.77 -17.57 17.55
C LEU A 42 24.45 -17.79 16.79
N SER A 43 23.71 -18.84 17.17
CA SER A 43 22.42 -19.17 16.57
C SER A 43 21.36 -18.12 16.87
N GLU A 44 21.23 -17.70 18.14
CA GLU A 44 20.29 -16.64 18.54
C GLU A 44 20.59 -15.31 17.83
N ARG A 45 21.87 -14.93 17.75
CA ARG A 45 22.30 -13.72 17.02
C ARG A 45 21.86 -13.80 15.56
N SER A 46 22.08 -14.94 14.91
CA SER A 46 21.67 -15.16 13.52
C SER A 46 20.16 -15.04 13.35
N PHE A 47 19.36 -15.61 14.26
CA PHE A 47 17.90 -15.46 14.23
C PHE A 47 17.44 -14.03 14.43
N LEU A 48 18.02 -13.29 15.37
CA LEU A 48 17.71 -11.88 15.57
C LEU A 48 18.05 -11.03 14.33
N PHE A 49 19.17 -11.32 13.67
CA PHE A 49 19.50 -10.67 12.39
C PHE A 49 18.52 -11.01 11.27
N LEU A 50 18.04 -12.25 11.18
CA LEU A 50 17.00 -12.63 10.22
C LEU A 50 15.70 -11.87 10.49
N PHE A 51 15.30 -11.75 11.76
CA PHE A 51 14.13 -11.01 12.18
C PHE A 51 14.25 -9.53 11.80
N LEU A 52 15.39 -8.92 12.15
CA LEU A 52 15.71 -7.53 11.80
C LEU A 52 15.72 -7.30 10.29
N GLY A 53 16.29 -8.25 9.53
CA GLY A 53 16.35 -8.21 8.08
C GLY A 53 14.96 -8.27 7.44
N ALA A 54 14.08 -9.12 7.93
CA ALA A 54 12.71 -9.24 7.42
C ALA A 54 11.83 -8.04 7.80
N ASP A 55 11.98 -7.50 9.01
CA ASP A 55 11.32 -6.25 9.41
C ASP A 55 11.82 -5.08 8.56
N THR A 56 13.13 -4.99 8.31
CA THR A 56 13.72 -3.98 7.41
C THR A 56 13.19 -4.13 5.99
N LEU A 57 13.11 -5.36 5.47
CA LEU A 57 12.53 -5.64 4.16
C LEU A 57 11.07 -5.17 4.11
N THR A 58 10.31 -5.39 5.18
CA THR A 58 8.91 -4.97 5.30
C THR A 58 8.79 -3.44 5.29
N VAL A 59 9.64 -2.75 6.05
CA VAL A 59 9.74 -1.28 6.10
C VAL A 59 10.07 -0.67 4.73
N ILE A 60 10.86 -1.35 3.90
CA ILE A 60 11.19 -0.88 2.54
C ILE A 60 10.08 -1.24 1.53
N MET A 61 9.53 -2.45 1.64
CA MET A 61 8.53 -2.97 0.71
C MET A 61 7.18 -2.26 0.84
N LEU A 62 6.74 -1.92 2.06
CA LEU A 62 5.45 -1.24 2.30
C LEU A 62 5.35 0.14 1.62
N PRO A 63 6.31 1.06 1.77
CA PRO A 63 6.34 2.31 1.01
C PRO A 63 6.47 2.07 -0.50
N THR A 64 7.23 1.06 -0.90
CA THR A 64 7.35 0.70 -2.33
C THR A 64 6.00 0.27 -2.90
N LEU A 65 5.20 -0.49 -2.15
CA LEU A 65 3.83 -0.88 -2.51
C LEU A 65 2.86 0.32 -2.57
N LEU A 66 3.15 1.37 -1.80
CA LEU A 66 2.37 2.60 -1.79
C LEU A 66 2.70 3.50 -2.99
N LEU A 67 3.97 3.56 -3.41
CA LEU A 67 4.43 4.41 -4.52
C LEU A 67 4.19 3.78 -5.91
N VAL A 68 4.25 2.45 -6.03
CA VAL A 68 4.06 1.77 -7.32
C VAL A 68 2.57 1.76 -7.71
N LYS A 69 2.30 1.97 -9.02
CA LYS A 69 0.94 1.88 -9.57
C LYS A 69 0.26 0.58 -9.13
N PHE A 70 -0.94 0.72 -8.57
CA PHE A 70 -1.69 -0.39 -8.00
C PHE A 70 -1.98 -1.46 -9.07
N ARG A 71 -1.35 -2.63 -8.92
CA ARG A 71 -1.67 -3.85 -9.67
C ARG A 71 -2.07 -4.90 -8.65
N THR A 72 -3.35 -5.24 -8.60
CA THR A 72 -3.95 -6.11 -7.57
C THR A 72 -3.25 -7.45 -7.44
N TRP A 73 -2.83 -8.05 -8.56
CA TRP A 73 -2.16 -9.35 -8.57
C TRP A 73 -0.73 -9.30 -8.02
N LEU A 74 0.01 -8.23 -8.35
CA LEU A 74 1.37 -8.03 -7.86
C LEU A 74 1.38 -7.67 -6.36
N ASP A 75 0.41 -6.88 -5.92
CA ASP A 75 0.22 -6.52 -4.52
C ASP A 75 -0.10 -7.76 -3.67
N ALA A 76 -1.01 -8.61 -4.16
CA ALA A 76 -1.34 -9.88 -3.51
C ALA A 76 -0.11 -10.82 -3.40
N ALA A 77 0.67 -10.98 -4.47
CA ALA A 77 1.87 -11.81 -4.44
C ALA A 77 2.92 -11.30 -3.44
N ARG A 78 3.12 -9.98 -3.38
CA ARG A 78 4.07 -9.36 -2.44
C ARG A 78 3.59 -9.48 -0.99
N LEU A 79 2.30 -9.26 -0.73
CA LEU A 79 1.72 -9.47 0.60
C LEU A 79 1.82 -10.92 1.03
N PHE A 80 1.56 -11.86 0.13
CA PHE A 80 1.68 -13.29 0.42
C PHE A 80 3.12 -13.67 0.75
N LEU A 81 4.10 -13.17 -0.02
CA LEU A 81 5.52 -13.39 0.28
C LEU A 81 5.89 -12.84 1.66
N LEU A 82 5.49 -11.60 1.98
CA LEU A 82 5.71 -11.01 3.30
C LEU A 82 5.06 -11.84 4.41
N LEU A 83 3.83 -12.30 4.20
CA LEU A 83 3.10 -13.12 5.16
C LEU A 83 3.80 -14.45 5.41
N VAL A 84 4.23 -15.15 4.36
CA VAL A 84 4.97 -16.43 4.49
C VAL A 84 6.29 -16.22 5.21
N CYS A 85 7.03 -15.15 4.91
CA CYS A 85 8.26 -14.81 5.63
C CYS A 85 7.98 -14.58 7.13
N HIS A 86 7.00 -13.75 7.47
CA HIS A 86 6.66 -13.44 8.87
C HIS A 86 6.14 -14.64 9.64
N ILE A 87 5.23 -15.43 9.06
CA ILE A 87 4.73 -16.67 9.69
C ILE A 87 5.87 -17.68 9.83
N GLY A 88 6.70 -17.85 8.81
CA GLY A 88 7.83 -18.77 8.83
C GLY A 88 8.83 -18.44 9.93
N MET A 89 9.15 -17.15 10.10
CA MET A 89 10.01 -16.69 11.19
C MET A 89 9.37 -16.86 12.56
N ALA A 90 8.10 -16.46 12.74
CA ALA A 90 7.40 -16.60 14.01
C ALA A 90 7.26 -18.08 14.43
N ALA A 91 6.95 -18.96 13.48
CA ALA A 91 6.88 -20.40 13.72
C ALA A 91 8.25 -20.99 14.05
N SER A 92 9.30 -20.64 13.29
CA SER A 92 10.67 -21.09 13.54
C SER A 92 11.14 -20.64 14.93
N PHE A 93 10.84 -19.40 15.30
CA PHE A 93 11.17 -18.85 16.61
C PHE A 93 10.41 -19.57 17.72
N THR A 94 9.12 -19.85 17.54
CA THR A 94 8.31 -20.58 18.54
C THR A 94 8.90 -21.97 18.80
N ILE A 95 9.26 -22.71 17.74
CA ILE A 95 9.88 -24.05 17.85
C ILE A 95 11.26 -23.98 18.50
N TRP A 96 12.06 -22.96 18.16
CA TRP A 96 13.41 -22.81 18.71
C TRP A 96 13.40 -22.32 20.17
N SER A 97 12.41 -21.52 20.55
CA SER A 97 12.32 -20.84 21.84
C SER A 97 12.29 -21.81 23.03
N SER A 98 11.75 -23.01 22.86
CA SER A 98 11.70 -24.04 23.90
C SER A 98 13.07 -24.65 24.22
N THR A 99 14.03 -24.50 23.31
CA THR A 99 15.38 -25.09 23.45
C THR A 99 16.35 -24.14 24.16
N ILE A 100 16.04 -22.84 24.18
CA ILE A 100 16.87 -21.82 24.83
C ILE A 100 16.66 -21.92 26.36
N SER A 101 17.53 -22.66 27.02
CA SER A 101 17.58 -22.71 28.49
C SER A 101 18.30 -21.45 29.01
N CYS A 102 17.68 -20.71 29.93
CA CYS A 102 18.30 -19.54 30.55
C CYS A 102 19.50 -20.00 31.42
N PRO A 103 20.73 -19.53 31.18
CA PRO A 103 21.94 -20.12 31.76
C PRO A 103 22.18 -19.83 33.26
N ASP A 104 21.33 -19.05 33.93
CA ASP A 104 21.53 -18.66 35.32
C ASP A 104 20.42 -19.19 36.26
N ASN A 105 20.84 -19.83 37.36
CA ASN A 105 19.96 -20.44 38.37
C ASN A 105 19.36 -19.43 39.37
N THR A 106 19.53 -18.12 39.16
CA THR A 106 18.91 -17.12 40.03
C THR A 106 17.45 -16.95 39.62
N LEU A 107 16.53 -17.10 40.57
CA LEU A 107 15.08 -17.03 40.33
C LEU A 107 14.66 -15.75 39.58
N ASP A 108 15.31 -14.61 39.87
CA ASP A 108 15.00 -13.32 39.25
C ASP A 108 15.42 -13.26 37.76
N SER A 109 16.57 -13.86 37.40
CA SER A 109 17.06 -13.83 36.01
C SER A 109 16.22 -14.74 35.11
N LEU A 110 15.73 -15.86 35.65
CA LEU A 110 14.86 -16.79 34.94
C LEU A 110 13.54 -16.11 34.52
N GLY A 111 12.92 -15.35 35.44
CA GLY A 111 11.67 -14.64 35.18
C GLY A 111 11.81 -13.60 34.07
N VAL A 112 12.87 -12.78 34.11
CA VAL A 112 13.12 -11.73 33.09
C VAL A 112 13.42 -12.36 31.73
N CYS A 113 14.23 -13.42 31.69
CA CYS A 113 14.59 -14.15 30.47
C CYS A 113 13.34 -14.72 29.77
N GLN A 114 12.47 -15.40 30.52
CA GLN A 114 11.21 -15.94 29.98
C GLN A 114 10.26 -14.83 29.52
N LEU A 115 10.15 -13.75 30.29
CA LEU A 115 9.26 -12.64 29.95
C LEU A 115 9.67 -11.97 28.63
N ILE A 116 10.97 -11.73 28.41
CA ILE A 116 11.49 -11.17 27.16
C ILE A 116 11.20 -12.12 25.99
N ASN A 117 11.42 -13.43 26.17
CA ASN A 117 11.17 -14.41 25.12
C ASN A 117 9.68 -14.44 24.71
N VAL A 118 8.78 -14.48 25.70
CA VAL A 118 7.32 -14.43 25.46
C VAL A 118 6.93 -13.11 24.80
N TYR A 119 7.54 -11.99 25.20
CA TYR A 119 7.27 -10.70 24.58
C TYR A 119 7.69 -10.68 23.10
N ILE A 120 8.87 -11.23 22.76
CA ILE A 120 9.34 -11.36 21.37
C ILE A 120 8.40 -12.27 20.56
N ILE A 121 7.94 -13.39 21.14
CA ILE A 121 6.94 -14.24 20.48
C ILE A 121 5.68 -13.43 20.22
N MET A 122 5.07 -12.82 21.23
CA MET A 122 3.83 -12.05 21.06
C MET A 122 3.99 -10.91 20.05
N ALA A 123 5.12 -10.22 20.09
CA ALA A 123 5.50 -9.17 19.15
C ALA A 123 5.56 -9.67 17.70
N SER A 124 6.18 -10.83 17.49
CA SER A 124 6.36 -11.43 16.16
C SER A 124 5.03 -11.75 15.46
N TRP A 125 3.94 -11.94 16.21
CA TRP A 125 2.62 -12.20 15.67
C TRP A 125 1.87 -10.94 15.23
N VAL A 126 2.30 -9.74 15.66
CA VAL A 126 1.61 -8.49 15.32
C VAL A 126 1.70 -8.16 13.82
N PRO A 127 2.87 -8.15 13.16
CA PRO A 127 2.96 -7.93 11.71
C PRO A 127 2.13 -8.91 10.85
N PRO A 128 2.20 -10.25 11.04
CA PRO A 128 1.42 -11.17 10.23
C PRO A 128 -0.09 -11.00 10.46
N LEU A 129 -0.56 -10.72 11.69
CA LEU A 129 -1.97 -10.44 11.93
C LEU A 129 -2.46 -9.19 11.18
N LEU A 130 -1.68 -8.11 11.19
CA LEU A 130 -1.97 -6.90 10.41
C LEU A 130 -2.04 -7.20 8.90
N LEU A 131 -1.10 -8.00 8.38
CA LEU A 131 -1.08 -8.41 6.97
C LEU A 131 -2.29 -9.28 6.61
N ILE A 132 -2.72 -10.18 7.50
CA ILE A 132 -3.92 -11.01 7.29
C ILE A 132 -5.18 -10.14 7.23
N VAL A 133 -5.36 -9.23 8.20
CA VAL A 133 -6.51 -8.31 8.22
C VAL A 133 -6.53 -7.46 6.95
N TYR A 134 -5.38 -6.94 6.53
CA TYR A 134 -5.27 -6.20 5.27
C TYR A 134 -5.60 -7.08 4.06
N GLY A 135 -5.08 -8.31 4.01
CA GLY A 135 -5.34 -9.28 2.95
C GLY A 135 -6.83 -9.63 2.81
N ILE A 136 -7.52 -9.85 3.93
CA ILE A 136 -8.97 -10.08 3.94
C ILE A 136 -9.73 -8.86 3.41
N GLY A 137 -9.32 -7.65 3.80
CA GLY A 137 -9.89 -6.40 3.29
C GLY A 137 -9.71 -6.27 1.77
N LEU A 138 -8.51 -6.59 1.27
CA LEU A 138 -8.19 -6.57 -0.16
C LEU A 138 -9.00 -7.63 -0.94
N ALA A 139 -9.10 -8.85 -0.41
CA ALA A 139 -9.88 -9.93 -1.00
C ALA A 139 -11.36 -9.58 -1.07
N THR A 140 -11.91 -9.02 0.01
CA THR A 140 -13.31 -8.55 0.07
C THR A 140 -13.56 -7.43 -0.94
N TYR A 141 -12.62 -6.47 -1.07
CA TYR A 141 -12.72 -5.41 -2.06
C TYR A 141 -12.68 -5.94 -3.49
N ALA A 142 -11.75 -6.84 -3.79
CA ALA A 142 -11.63 -7.49 -5.10
C ALA A 142 -12.89 -8.31 -5.44
N TRP A 143 -13.41 -9.07 -4.48
CA TRP A 143 -14.67 -9.81 -4.63
C TRP A 143 -15.84 -8.88 -4.96
N ARG A 144 -16.00 -7.78 -4.20
CA ARG A 144 -17.09 -6.82 -4.45
C ARG A 144 -16.97 -6.16 -5.81
N LEU A 145 -15.75 -5.87 -6.26
CA LEU A 145 -15.52 -5.30 -7.57
C LEU A 145 -15.84 -6.29 -8.70
N ALA A 146 -15.44 -7.55 -8.54
CA ALA A 146 -15.76 -8.62 -9.49
C ALA A 146 -17.26 -8.97 -9.51
N SER A 147 -17.96 -8.80 -8.39
CA SER A 147 -19.40 -9.11 -8.27
C SER A 147 -20.31 -8.08 -8.91
N LYS A 148 -19.81 -6.91 -9.34
CA LYS A 148 -20.64 -5.94 -10.08
C LYS A 148 -20.80 -6.47 -11.51
N PRO A 149 -21.99 -6.96 -11.92
CA PRO A 149 -22.19 -7.48 -13.26
C PRO A 149 -21.87 -6.37 -14.28
N LYS A 150 -21.19 -6.75 -15.36
CA LYS A 150 -20.95 -5.87 -16.52
C LYS A 150 -22.30 -5.63 -17.22
N GLN A 151 -23.19 -4.82 -16.65
CA GLN A 151 -24.48 -4.48 -17.23
C GLN A 151 -24.38 -3.57 -18.48
N LEU A 152 -23.20 -3.44 -19.09
CA LEU A 152 -22.94 -2.52 -20.21
C LEU A 152 -22.54 -3.23 -21.52
N LEU A 153 -22.69 -4.55 -21.61
CA LEU A 153 -22.45 -5.30 -22.86
C LEU A 153 -23.73 -5.88 -23.47
N THR A 154 -24.91 -5.44 -23.03
CA THR A 154 -26.21 -5.98 -23.48
C THR A 154 -27.12 -4.93 -24.15
N ASP A 155 -26.68 -3.68 -24.31
CA ASP A 155 -27.49 -2.65 -25.01
C ASP A 155 -26.96 -2.26 -26.41
N GLU A 156 -25.89 -2.89 -26.92
CA GLU A 156 -25.36 -2.64 -28.27
C GLU A 156 -25.52 -3.85 -29.22
N GLU A 157 -26.52 -4.70 -28.98
CA GLU A 157 -26.98 -5.70 -29.96
C GLU A 157 -28.52 -5.85 -29.94
N THR A 158 -29.24 -4.74 -29.80
CA THR A 158 -30.55 -4.60 -30.47
C THR A 158 -30.25 -3.68 -31.64
N GLY A 159 -29.76 -4.21 -32.75
CA GLY A 159 -30.68 -4.83 -33.67
C GLY A 159 -31.52 -3.76 -34.36
N ASP A 160 -30.86 -2.70 -34.83
CA ASP A 160 -31.38 -1.84 -35.88
C ASP A 160 -31.42 -2.71 -37.15
N VAL A 161 -32.43 -3.57 -37.25
CA VAL A 161 -32.90 -4.09 -38.52
C VAL A 161 -33.55 -2.90 -39.21
N GLN A 162 -32.70 -2.04 -39.79
CA GLN A 162 -33.11 -1.03 -40.74
C GLN A 162 -33.58 -1.80 -42.00
N PRO A 163 -34.88 -1.80 -42.34
CA PRO A 163 -35.35 -2.41 -43.58
C PRO A 163 -34.80 -1.57 -44.72
N SER A 164 -33.90 -2.17 -45.48
CA SER A 164 -33.44 -1.64 -46.75
C SER A 164 -34.62 -1.61 -47.73
N LEU A 165 -35.28 -0.46 -47.85
CA LEU A 165 -36.08 -0.08 -49.02
C LEU A 165 -35.64 1.34 -49.37
N LEU A 166 -34.65 1.50 -50.25
CA LEU A 166 -34.80 1.64 -51.70
C LEU A 166 -35.41 3.00 -52.08
N SER A 167 -34.74 3.67 -53.04
CA SER A 167 -35.02 4.96 -53.71
C SER A 167 -34.35 6.17 -53.03
N ASP A 168 -33.55 7.04 -53.66
CA ASP A 168 -33.00 7.16 -55.02
C ASP A 168 -31.88 8.24 -54.97
N PRO A 169 -31.01 8.36 -55.99
CA PRO A 169 -29.93 9.34 -56.01
C PRO A 169 -30.41 10.65 -56.65
N VAL A 170 -30.39 11.75 -55.91
CA VAL A 170 -30.50 13.10 -56.49
C VAL A 170 -29.40 14.00 -55.93
N THR A 171 -28.43 14.22 -56.82
CA THR A 171 -27.50 15.34 -56.93
C THR A 171 -28.13 16.68 -56.54
N GLU A 172 -27.43 17.47 -55.72
CA GLU A 172 -27.11 18.89 -55.99
C GLU A 172 -26.08 19.40 -54.97
N PRO A 173 -25.07 20.18 -55.40
CA PRO A 173 -24.04 20.78 -54.56
C PRO A 173 -24.37 22.25 -54.28
N TRP A 174 -24.48 22.65 -53.00
CA TRP A 174 -24.47 24.08 -52.65
C TRP A 174 -23.54 24.39 -51.48
N ASP A 175 -22.64 25.29 -51.84
CA ASP A 175 -21.64 26.00 -51.09
C ASP A 175 -22.18 26.78 -49.90
N SER A 176 -21.22 27.09 -49.00
CA SER A 176 -21.13 28.36 -48.28
C SER A 176 -22.16 28.65 -47.17
N SER A 177 -21.57 29.04 -46.04
CA SER A 177 -22.09 30.01 -45.05
C SER A 177 -22.49 29.42 -43.71
N THR A 178 -21.53 29.41 -42.77
CA THR A 178 -21.63 30.13 -41.48
C THR A 178 -20.42 29.85 -40.57
N ARG A 179 -19.27 30.42 -40.95
CA ARG A 179 -18.29 30.89 -39.95
C ARG A 179 -18.89 32.14 -39.31
N HIS A 180 -19.72 32.07 -38.27
CA HIS A 180 -20.08 33.28 -37.48
C HIS A 180 -20.77 33.03 -36.12
N LEU A 181 -20.87 31.80 -35.61
CA LEU A 181 -21.45 31.54 -34.26
C LEU A 181 -20.39 31.34 -33.17
N SER A 182 -19.25 32.02 -33.29
CA SER A 182 -18.21 32.10 -32.26
C SER A 182 -18.27 33.39 -31.41
N GLU A 183 -19.32 34.20 -31.52
CA GLU A 183 -19.29 35.57 -30.94
C GLU A 183 -20.57 36.05 -30.23
N LEU A 184 -21.50 35.16 -29.81
CA LEU A 184 -22.77 35.59 -29.20
C LEU A 184 -23.19 34.94 -27.87
N MET A 185 -22.30 34.24 -27.17
CA MET A 185 -22.58 33.82 -25.76
C MET A 185 -21.57 34.35 -24.74
N SER A 186 -20.94 35.49 -25.03
CA SER A 186 -20.27 36.32 -24.03
C SER A 186 -21.16 37.51 -23.64
N SER A 187 -22.05 37.34 -22.66
CA SER A 187 -22.39 38.40 -21.69
C SER A 187 -23.47 37.95 -20.69
N LEU A 188 -23.25 38.38 -19.44
CA LEU A 188 -24.17 38.52 -18.29
C LEU A 188 -24.05 37.49 -17.13
N PRO A 189 -24.25 37.96 -15.87
CA PRO A 189 -23.21 37.86 -14.85
C PRO A 189 -23.67 37.28 -13.50
N SER A 190 -22.67 36.99 -12.66
CA SER A 190 -22.65 37.08 -11.19
C SER A 190 -23.87 36.61 -10.39
N ALA A 191 -23.74 35.45 -9.75
CA ALA A 191 -24.30 35.23 -8.41
C ALA A 191 -23.27 34.53 -7.51
N SER A 192 -22.72 35.34 -6.61
CA SER A 192 -22.07 35.00 -5.35
C SER A 192 -22.54 33.69 -4.72
N VAL A 193 -21.63 32.72 -4.57
CA VAL A 193 -21.63 31.83 -3.41
C VAL A 193 -20.21 31.76 -2.85
N ARG A 194 -20.05 32.48 -1.75
CA ARG A 194 -18.97 32.39 -0.77
C ARG A 194 -18.90 30.94 -0.26
N ASP A 195 -17.82 30.22 -0.52
CA ASP A 195 -17.38 29.17 0.40
C ASP A 195 -15.86 29.15 0.54
N SER A 196 -15.46 29.33 1.79
CA SER A 196 -14.10 29.34 2.28
C SER A 196 -13.62 27.91 2.41
N ARG A 197 -12.59 27.50 1.66
CA ARG A 197 -11.72 26.42 2.14
C ARG A 197 -10.31 26.47 1.58
N HIS A 198 -9.48 27.11 2.40
CA HIS A 198 -8.12 26.71 2.74
C HIS A 198 -7.18 26.36 1.58
N ASP A 199 -6.53 27.43 1.15
CA ASP A 199 -5.20 27.47 0.59
C ASP A 199 -4.18 26.73 1.48
N SER A 200 -3.62 25.65 0.94
CA SER A 200 -2.39 25.01 1.41
C SER A 200 -1.78 24.25 0.25
N ARG A 201 -1.38 25.01 -0.79
CA ARG A 201 -0.62 24.43 -1.91
C ARG A 201 0.33 25.44 -2.56
N ARG A 202 1.20 26.05 -1.76
CA ARG A 202 2.39 26.77 -2.25
C ARG A 202 3.55 26.64 -1.27
N GLU A 203 4.24 25.50 -1.28
CA GLU A 203 5.65 25.43 -0.87
C GLU A 203 6.26 24.06 -1.20
N SER A 204 6.56 23.80 -2.48
CA SER A 204 7.56 22.77 -2.83
C SER A 204 8.08 22.98 -4.24
N GLY A 205 8.62 24.18 -4.48
CA GLY A 205 9.13 24.59 -5.79
C GLY A 205 10.34 25.50 -5.64
N ARG A 206 11.29 25.16 -4.74
CA ARG A 206 12.53 25.93 -4.58
C ARG A 206 13.62 25.17 -3.84
N LYS A 207 14.16 24.08 -4.41
CA LYS A 207 15.47 23.53 -3.98
C LYS A 207 16.04 22.53 -5.00
N SER A 208 16.29 23.01 -6.21
CA SER A 208 17.08 22.27 -7.21
C SER A 208 17.73 23.24 -8.18
N ARG A 209 18.55 24.15 -7.63
CA ARG A 209 19.57 24.88 -8.38
C ARG A 209 20.66 25.35 -7.42
N LEU A 210 21.68 24.51 -7.23
CA LEU A 210 23.07 24.88 -6.94
C LEU A 210 23.90 23.62 -7.29
N GLU A 211 24.41 23.56 -8.53
CA GLU A 211 25.86 23.61 -8.83
C GLU A 211 26.60 22.40 -8.24
N LYS A 212 26.96 21.32 -8.95
CA LYS A 212 27.75 21.19 -10.20
C LYS A 212 28.87 22.24 -10.30
N HIS A 213 30.07 21.89 -9.83
CA HIS A 213 31.28 21.96 -10.66
C HIS A 213 32.38 20.98 -10.15
N PRO A 214 33.34 20.58 -11.02
CA PRO A 214 34.17 19.38 -10.91
C PRO A 214 35.69 19.66 -10.74
N VAL A 215 36.45 18.54 -10.77
CA VAL A 215 37.89 18.41 -11.09
C VAL A 215 38.88 18.83 -10.00
N PHE A 216 39.55 17.84 -9.40
CA PHE A 216 40.97 17.56 -9.62
C PHE A 216 41.25 16.07 -9.39
#